data_AF-A0A2V5QV77-F1
#
_entry.id   AF-A0A2V5QV77-F1
#
_cell.length_a   1.000
_cell.length_b   1.000
_cell.length_c   1.000
_cell.angle_alpha   90.00
_cell.angle_beta   90.00
_cell.angle_gamma   90.00
#
_symmetry.space_group_name_H-M   'P 1'
#
loop_
_entity.id
_entity.type
_entity.pdbx_description
1 polymer ?
#
loop_
_entity_poly.entity_id
_entity_poly.type
_entity_poly.pdbx_seq_one_letter_code
_entity_poly.pdbx_strand_id
1 'polypeptide(L)'
;MRDPRREYIRLLQRSVDRFTPEAGQKRDATLIGELADAGFVKAETASDASGVTRAAVSWGVTVEGRLFLRRLEKEIREESFWSRAKRWGLPC
;
A
#
# COMPACT_ATOMS: atom_id res chain seq x y z
N MET A 1 -5.47 -13.67 -8.95
CA MET A 1 -4.92 -13.14 -7.68
C MET A 1 -4.71 -11.64 -7.83
N ARG A 2 -5.20 -10.81 -6.89
CA ARG A 2 -4.81 -9.39 -6.81
C ARG A 2 -3.36 -9.35 -6.34
N ASP A 3 -2.53 -8.54 -7.00
CA ASP A 3 -1.12 -8.35 -6.65
C ASP A 3 -1.02 -7.49 -5.37
N PRO A 4 -0.49 -8.01 -4.25
CA PRO A 4 -0.38 -7.27 -2.99
C PRO A 4 0.33 -5.93 -3.15
N ARG A 5 1.33 -5.84 -4.05
CA ARG A 5 2.08 -4.61 -4.29
C ARG A 5 1.20 -3.50 -4.86
N ARG A 6 0.29 -3.84 -5.78
CA ARG A 6 -0.67 -2.89 -6.34
C ARG A 6 -1.68 -2.41 -5.31
N GLU A 7 -2.05 -3.27 -4.36
CA GLU A 7 -2.98 -2.92 -3.28
C GLU A 7 -2.35 -1.94 -2.29
N TYR A 8 -1.08 -2.17 -1.91
CA TYR A 8 -0.32 -1.21 -1.09
C TYR A 8 -0.13 0.14 -1.79
N ILE A 9 0.21 0.15 -3.08
CA ILE A 9 0.30 1.39 -3.87
C ILE A 9 -1.02 2.15 -3.83
N ARG A 10 -2.15 1.47 -4.07
CA ARG A 10 -3.49 2.08 -4.04
C ARG A 10 -3.76 2.75 -2.69
N LEU A 11 -3.47 2.07 -1.59
CA LEU A 11 -3.75 2.58 -0.24
C LEU A 11 -2.80 3.70 0.18
N LEU A 12 -1.51 3.61 -0.18
CA LEU A 12 -0.54 4.67 0.07
C LEU A 12 -0.88 5.93 -0.73
N GLN A 13 -1.23 5.80 -2.01
CA GLN A 13 -1.65 6.93 -2.85
C GLN A 13 -2.93 7.58 -2.30
N ARG A 14 -3.94 6.80 -1.89
CA ARG A 14 -5.14 7.35 -1.25
C ARG A 14 -4.86 8.04 0.09
N SER A 15 -3.91 7.51 0.86
CA SER A 15 -3.55 8.08 2.17
C SER A 15 -2.77 9.40 2.06
N VAL A 16 -2.33 9.81 0.86
CA VAL A 16 -1.73 11.15 0.64
C VAL A 16 -2.75 12.25 0.94
N ASP A 17 -4.02 12.04 0.58
CA ASP A 17 -5.09 13.04 0.67
C ASP A 17 -5.97 12.89 1.92
N ARG A 18 -5.49 12.17 2.95
CA ARG A 18 -6.28 11.66 4.08
C ARG A 18 -7.34 10.66 3.62
N PHE A 19 -7.27 9.43 4.14
CA PHE A 19 -8.15 8.34 3.72
C PHE A 19 -8.82 7.66 4.91
N THR A 20 -10.12 7.39 4.75
CA THR A 20 -10.90 6.61 5.70
C THR A 20 -11.61 5.50 4.92
N PRO A 21 -11.37 4.22 5.24
CA PRO A 21 -12.07 3.11 4.63
C PRO A 21 -13.55 3.16 5.04
N GLU A 22 -14.43 2.80 4.11
CA GLU A 22 -15.88 2.80 4.34
C GLU A 22 -16.29 1.71 5.34
N ALA A 23 -17.44 1.90 6.00
CA ALA A 23 -18.04 0.90 6.87
C ALA A 23 -18.24 -0.43 6.12
N GLY A 24 -17.52 -1.47 6.52
CA GLY A 24 -17.54 -2.79 5.88
C GLY A 24 -16.25 -3.16 5.15
N GLN A 25 -15.36 -2.20 4.87
CA GLN A 25 -14.05 -2.44 4.25
C GLN A 25 -13.00 -2.88 5.28
N LYS A 26 -13.29 -3.97 6.01
CA LYS A 26 -12.42 -4.50 7.08
C LYS A 26 -10.98 -4.76 6.60
N ARG A 27 -10.82 -5.22 5.35
CA ARG A 27 -9.50 -5.46 4.74
C ARG A 27 -8.69 -4.17 4.58
N ASP A 28 -9.30 -3.11 4.07
CA ASP A 28 -8.61 -1.83 3.87
C ASP A 28 -8.23 -1.22 5.24
N ALA A 29 -9.10 -1.35 6.26
CA ALA A 29 -8.77 -0.94 7.62
C ALA A 29 -7.58 -1.73 8.20
N THR A 30 -7.57 -3.06 8.03
CA THR A 30 -6.43 -3.89 8.46
C THR A 30 -5.14 -3.49 7.77
N LEU A 31 -5.16 -3.30 6.45
CA LEU A 31 -3.97 -2.90 5.69
C LEU A 31 -3.47 -1.49 6.05
N ILE A 32 -4.37 -0.53 6.33
CA ILE A 32 -3.95 0.79 6.84
C ILE A 32 -3.29 0.64 8.22
N GLY A 33 -3.83 -0.23 9.08
CA GLY A 33 -3.21 -0.53 10.37
C GLY A 33 -1.80 -1.09 10.21
N GLU A 34 -1.62 -2.09 9.35
CA GLU A 34 -0.29 -2.65 9.05
C GLU A 34 0.68 -1.60 8.50
N LEU A 35 0.21 -0.71 7.60
CA LEU A 35 1.02 0.40 7.08
C LEU A 35 1.35 1.45 8.17
N ALA A 36 0.48 1.62 9.16
CA ALA A 36 0.69 2.54 10.28
C ALA A 36 1.71 1.96 11.27
N ASP A 37 1.57 0.68 11.61
CA ASP A 37 2.50 -0.06 12.47
C ASP A 37 3.90 -0.13 11.84
N ALA A 38 3.98 -0.25 10.52
CA ALA A 38 5.23 -0.19 9.76
C ALA A 38 5.79 1.24 9.61
N GLY A 39 5.10 2.27 10.10
CA GLY A 39 5.56 3.66 10.03
C GLY A 39 5.46 4.32 8.65
N PHE A 40 4.79 3.70 7.67
CA PHE A 40 4.63 4.25 6.32
C PHE A 40 3.50 5.28 6.23
N VAL A 41 2.46 5.10 7.04
CA VAL A 41 1.36 6.05 7.15
C VAL A 41 1.16 6.47 8.58
N LYS A 42 0.48 7.60 8.70
CA LYS A 42 0.18 8.29 9.93
C LYS A 42 -1.33 8.13 10.08
N ALA A 43 -1.77 7.27 11.02
CA ALA A 43 -3.18 6.87 11.12
C ALA A 43 -3.61 6.58 12.57
N GLU A 44 -4.90 6.77 12.84
CA GLU A 44 -5.58 6.25 14.03
C GLU A 44 -6.20 4.90 13.66
N THR A 45 -6.08 3.93 14.54
CA THR A 45 -6.63 2.59 14.35
C THR A 45 -7.50 2.20 15.54
N ALA A 46 -8.58 1.48 15.27
CA ALA A 46 -9.40 0.83 16.29
C ALA A 46 -9.35 -0.67 16.04
N SER A 47 -8.74 -1.40 16.97
CA SER A 47 -8.59 -2.84 16.92
C SER A 47 -9.59 -3.54 17.83
N ASP A 48 -9.96 -4.77 17.48
CA ASP A 48 -10.73 -5.62 18.37
C ASP A 48 -9.86 -6.25 19.47
N ALA A 49 -10.49 -7.02 20.37
CA ALA A 49 -9.80 -7.72 21.45
C ALA A 49 -8.76 -8.75 20.96
N SER A 50 -8.78 -9.14 19.68
CA SER A 50 -7.78 -10.02 19.07
C SER A 50 -6.61 -9.27 18.41
N GLY A 51 -6.58 -7.95 18.53
CA GLY A 51 -5.55 -7.09 17.93
C GLY A 51 -5.78 -6.80 16.44
N VAL A 52 -6.90 -7.23 15.85
CA VAL A 52 -7.19 -7.00 14.44
C VAL A 52 -7.78 -5.61 14.26
N THR A 53 -7.13 -4.78 13.45
CA THR A 53 -7.63 -3.45 13.08
C THR A 53 -8.96 -3.56 12.33
N ARG A 54 -10.04 -3.02 12.93
CA ARG A 54 -11.41 -3.01 12.41
C ARG A 54 -11.80 -1.70 11.75
N ALA A 55 -11.22 -0.59 12.20
CA ALA A 55 -11.35 0.72 11.60
C ALA A 55 -9.99 1.42 11.61
N ALA A 56 -9.74 2.25 10.61
CA ALA A 56 -8.52 3.05 10.52
C ALA A 56 -8.82 4.38 9.85
N VAL A 57 -8.14 5.46 10.24
CA VAL A 57 -8.24 6.78 9.62
C VAL A 57 -6.82 7.26 9.38
N SER A 58 -6.38 7.32 8.12
CA SER A 58 -5.07 7.85 7.78
C SER A 58 -5.15 9.35 7.52
N TRP A 59 -4.22 10.12 8.09
CA TRP A 59 -4.10 11.58 7.94
C TRP A 59 -2.86 12.01 7.15
N GLY A 60 -2.04 11.06 6.70
CA GLY A 60 -0.96 11.34 5.78
C GLY A 60 0.04 10.20 5.64
N VAL A 61 0.88 10.30 4.61
CA VAL A 61 2.00 9.38 4.37
C VAL A 61 3.27 9.96 4.98
N THR A 62 4.09 9.12 5.61
CA THR A 62 5.39 9.53 6.16
C THR A 62 6.43 9.71 5.04
N VAL A 63 7.63 10.22 5.39
CA VAL A 63 8.74 10.29 4.43
C VAL A 63 9.11 8.90 3.95
N GLU A 64 9.20 7.94 4.88
CA GLU A 64 9.52 6.56 4.59
C GLU A 64 8.46 5.88 3.72
N GLY A 65 7.18 6.11 4.00
CA GLY A 65 6.09 5.62 3.16
C GLY A 65 6.12 6.16 1.72
N ARG A 66 6.54 7.42 1.53
CA ARG A 66 6.73 8.00 0.18
C ARG A 66 7.90 7.35 -0.56
N LEU A 67 9.02 7.11 0.13
CA LEU A 67 10.18 6.43 -0.46
C LEU A 67 9.84 4.97 -0.82
N PHE A 68 9.12 4.29 0.05
CA PHE A 68 8.62 2.94 -0.21
C PHE A 68 7.67 2.89 -1.42
N LEU A 69 6.74 3.84 -1.51
CA LEU A 69 5.86 3.97 -2.67
C LEU A 69 6.66 4.15 -3.98
N ARG A 70 7.65 5.04 -3.99
CA ARG A 70 8.53 5.25 -5.15
C ARG A 70 9.31 4.00 -5.55
N ARG A 71 9.77 3.23 -4.56
CA ARG A 71 10.46 1.95 -4.79
C ARG A 71 9.52 0.94 -5.44
N LEU A 72 8.30 0.77 -4.91
CA LEU A 72 7.31 -0.13 -5.49
C LEU A 72 6.93 0.26 -6.93
N GLU A 73 6.75 1.55 -7.20
CA GLU A 73 6.49 2.06 -8.55
C GLU A 73 7.64 1.74 -9.52
N LYS A 74 8.89 1.87 -9.06
CA LYS A 74 10.10 1.55 -9.84
C LYS A 74 10.19 0.05 -10.14
N GLU A 75 9.98 -0.80 -9.14
CA GLU A 75 10.01 -2.26 -9.30
C GLU A 75 8.94 -2.75 -10.29
N ILE A 76 7.71 -2.23 -10.22
CA ILE A 76 6.65 -2.56 -11.20
C ILE A 76 7.03 -2.11 -12.61
N ARG A 77 7.63 -0.93 -12.74
CA ARG A 77 8.11 -0.43 -14.04
C ARG A 77 9.22 -1.29 -14.61
N GLU A 78 10.16 -1.72 -13.77
CA GLU A 78 11.25 -2.62 -14.16
C GLU A 78 10.71 -3.99 -14.55
N GLU A 79 9.82 -4.61 -13.76
CA GLU A 79 9.15 -5.87 -14.13
C GLU A 79 8.41 -5.75 -15.46
N SER A 80 7.69 -4.64 -15.66
CA SER A 80 7.00 -4.38 -16.92
C SER A 80 7.98 -4.21 -18.08
N PHE A 81 9.11 -3.55 -17.87
CA PHE A 81 10.17 -3.38 -18.86
C PHE A 81 10.81 -4.72 -19.23
N TRP A 82 11.20 -5.53 -18.24
CA TRP A 82 11.78 -6.86 -18.44
C TRP A 82 10.79 -7.84 -19.08
N SER A 83 9.52 -7.79 -18.69
CA SER A 83 8.46 -8.58 -19.32
C SER A 83 8.28 -8.20 -20.79
N ARG A 84 8.44 -6.92 -21.11
CA ARG A 84 8.39 -6.42 -22.49
C ARG A 84 9.65 -6.81 -23.26
N ALA A 85 10.84 -6.63 -22.69
CA ALA A 85 12.13 -6.99 -23.30
C ALA A 85 12.21 -8.50 -23.64
N LYS A 86 11.76 -9.37 -22.73
CA LYS A 86 11.60 -10.82 -22.98
C LYS A 86 10.65 -11.12 -24.13
N ARG A 87 9.55 -10.38 -24.25
CA ARG A 87 8.59 -10.50 -25.36
C ARG A 87 9.18 -10.09 -26.71
N TRP A 88 10.20 -9.22 -26.71
CA TRP A 88 10.94 -8.80 -27.91
C TRP A 88 12.21 -9.63 -28.18
N GLY A 89 12.46 -10.69 -27.41
CA GLY A 89 13.60 -11.59 -27.63
C GLY A 89 14.98 -11.01 -27.32
N LEU A 90 15.05 -9.91 -26.55
CA LEU A 90 16.32 -9.33 -26.13
C LEU A 90 16.96 -10.21 -25.03
N PRO A 91 18.21 -10.68 -25.20
CA PRO A 91 18.90 -11.42 -24.16
C PRO A 91 19.18 -10.49 -22.97
N CYS A 92 18.99 -11.03 -21.76
CA CYS A 92 19.31 -10.37 -20.49
C CYS A 92 20.81 -10.29 -20.28
#